data_AF-A0A8T1PY26-F1
#
_entry.id   AF-A0A8T1PY26-F1
#
_cell.length_a   1.000
_cell.length_b   1.000
_cell.length_c   1.000
_cell.angle_alpha   90.00
_cell.angle_beta   90.00
_cell.angle_gamma   90.00
#
_symmetry.space_group_name_H-M   'P 1'
#
loop_
_entity.id
_entity.type
_entity.pdbx_description
1 polymer ?
#
loop_
_entity_poly.entity_id
_entity_poly.type
_entity_poly.pdbx_seq_one_letter_code
_entity_poly.pdbx_strand_id
1 'polypeptide(L)'
;MFVKKFVEKAAKKPGGNSDGLKSSEVDPRVVFHYGIPSGSTMFAYDSIQKILAISTMDGRTKLFGRDNTQALLESEEMVPSKFLQFVENKGILLNVTFKNLLEVRWRFWW
;
A
#
# COMPACT_ATOMS: atom_id res chain seq x y z
N MET A 1 20.54 4.55 4.29
CA MET A 1 21.25 3.26 4.08
C MET A 1 20.33 2.08 3.74
N PHE A 2 19.09 1.99 4.25
CA PHE A 2 18.23 0.81 4.03
C PHE A 2 17.65 0.70 2.61
N VAL A 3 17.33 1.84 1.95
CA VAL A 3 16.62 1.83 0.66
C VAL A 3 17.50 1.41 -0.52
N LYS A 4 18.80 1.78 -0.54
CA LYS A 4 19.75 1.33 -1.57
C LYS A 4 19.90 -0.19 -1.60
N LYS A 5 19.84 -0.86 -0.44
CA LYS A 5 19.90 -2.33 -0.34
C LYS A 5 18.72 -3.03 -1.04
N PHE A 6 17.54 -2.40 -1.12
CA PHE A 6 16.40 -2.99 -1.84
C PHE A 6 16.62 -2.99 -3.35
N VAL A 7 17.19 -1.91 -3.90
CA VAL A 7 17.51 -1.80 -5.32
C VAL A 7 18.57 -2.82 -5.70
N GLU A 8 19.64 -2.93 -4.91
CA GLU A 8 20.69 -3.93 -5.12
C GLU A 8 20.14 -5.37 -5.09
N LYS A 9 19.16 -5.65 -4.23
CA LYS A 9 18.52 -6.96 -4.15
C LYS A 9 17.57 -7.22 -5.34
N ALA A 10 16.86 -6.21 -5.82
CA ALA A 10 15.99 -6.33 -6.99
C ALA A 10 16.79 -6.52 -8.30
N ALA A 11 17.96 -5.89 -8.41
CA ALA A 11 18.85 -5.98 -9.57
C ALA A 11 19.55 -7.36 -9.69
N LYS A 12 19.71 -8.11 -8.59
CA LYS A 12 20.44 -9.39 -8.53
C LYS A 12 19.57 -10.63 -8.79
N LYS A 13 18.48 -10.51 -9.56
CA LYS A 13 17.64 -11.68 -9.87
C LYS A 13 18.42 -12.67 -10.77
N PRO A 14 18.64 -13.93 -10.36
CA PRO A 14 19.37 -14.89 -11.18
C PRO A 14 18.49 -15.33 -12.34
N GLY A 15 18.89 -15.00 -13.58
CA GLY A 15 18.23 -15.44 -14.81
C GLY A 15 17.50 -14.37 -15.63
N GLY A 16 17.58 -13.09 -15.27
CA GLY A 16 17.02 -11.98 -16.06
C GLY A 16 18.10 -11.23 -16.85
N ASN A 17 17.78 -10.86 -18.09
CA ASN A 17 18.60 -10.03 -18.99
C ASN A 17 19.28 -8.86 -18.23
N SER A 18 20.53 -8.55 -18.57
CA SER A 18 21.38 -7.54 -17.90
C SER A 18 20.90 -6.08 -18.02
N ASP A 19 19.72 -5.86 -18.60
CA ASP A 19 19.09 -4.54 -18.84
C ASP A 19 18.14 -4.09 -17.71
N GLY A 20 18.24 -4.68 -16.51
CA GLY A 20 17.49 -4.22 -15.35
C GLY A 20 18.02 -2.90 -14.77
N LEU A 21 17.15 -2.18 -14.04
CA LEU A 21 17.48 -0.96 -13.29
C LEU A 21 18.71 -1.18 -12.38
N LYS A 22 19.77 -0.39 -12.61
CA LYS A 22 21.02 -0.46 -11.84
C LYS A 22 20.91 0.36 -10.55
N SER A 23 21.65 -0.04 -9.52
CA SER A 23 21.72 0.71 -8.25
C SER A 23 22.17 2.16 -8.45
N SER A 24 23.03 2.42 -9.44
CA SER A 24 23.50 3.77 -9.80
C SER A 24 22.44 4.63 -10.51
N GLU A 25 21.39 4.02 -11.05
CA GLU A 25 20.35 4.71 -11.83
C GLU A 25 19.16 5.18 -10.97
N VAL A 26 19.18 4.86 -9.67
CA VAL A 26 18.14 5.29 -8.74
C VAL A 26 18.74 5.90 -7.49
N ASP A 27 18.10 6.95 -6.99
CA ASP A 27 18.43 7.58 -5.72
C ASP A 27 17.19 7.62 -4.83
N PRO A 28 16.83 6.50 -4.18
CA PRO A 28 15.65 6.46 -3.33
C PRO A 28 15.84 7.35 -2.10
N ARG A 29 14.93 8.31 -1.92
CA ARG A 29 14.92 9.23 -0.78
C ARG A 29 13.64 9.06 0.03
N VAL A 30 13.75 9.22 1.33
CA VAL A 30 12.57 9.38 2.19
C VAL A 30 12.09 10.81 2.00
N VAL A 31 10.97 10.97 1.29
CA VAL A 31 10.37 12.28 1.02
C VAL A 31 9.32 12.67 2.08
N PHE A 32 8.73 11.69 2.76
CA PHE A 32 7.78 11.88 3.86
C PHE A 32 7.71 10.61 4.73
N HIS A 33 7.26 10.78 5.98
CA HIS A 33 6.99 9.66 6.89
C HIS A 33 5.76 9.97 7.76
N TYR A 34 4.66 9.26 7.53
CA TYR A 34 3.38 9.45 8.23
C TYR A 34 3.09 8.40 9.31
N GLY A 35 4.12 7.63 9.69
CA GLY A 35 3.96 6.45 10.53
C GLY A 35 3.27 5.32 9.77
N ILE A 36 3.84 4.12 9.88
CA ILE A 36 3.22 2.90 9.37
C ILE A 36 2.46 2.27 10.55
N PRO A 37 1.17 1.95 10.41
CA PRO A 37 0.43 1.28 11.48
C PRO A 37 1.12 -0.01 11.93
N SER A 38 1.21 -0.22 13.25
CA SER A 38 1.75 -1.47 13.80
C SER A 38 0.92 -2.66 13.31
N GLY A 39 1.59 -3.74 12.93
CA GLY A 39 0.91 -4.92 12.40
C GLY A 39 0.29 -4.67 11.02
N SER A 40 0.90 -3.82 10.19
CA SER A 40 0.51 -3.69 8.77
C SER A 40 0.66 -5.04 8.05
N THR A 41 -0.36 -5.43 7.27
CA THR A 41 -0.47 -6.75 6.65
C THR A 41 -0.53 -6.71 5.13
N MET A 42 -1.27 -5.74 4.58
CA MET A 42 -1.48 -5.61 3.14
C MET A 42 -1.54 -4.15 2.76
N PHE A 43 -1.36 -3.88 1.46
CA PHE A 43 -1.57 -2.57 0.89
C PHE A 43 -2.25 -2.66 -0.47
N ALA A 44 -2.93 -1.58 -0.86
CA ALA A 44 -3.46 -1.37 -2.19
C ALA A 44 -3.13 0.05 -2.63
N TYR A 45 -2.88 0.25 -3.93
CA TYR A 45 -2.54 1.58 -4.45
C TYR A 45 -3.36 1.89 -5.70
N ASP A 46 -4.04 3.04 -5.70
CA ASP A 46 -4.64 3.63 -6.91
C ASP A 46 -3.66 4.65 -7.50
N SER A 47 -3.16 4.34 -8.70
CA SER A 47 -2.14 5.14 -9.38
C SER A 47 -2.69 6.42 -10.01
N ILE A 48 -3.98 6.52 -10.27
CA ILE A 48 -4.63 7.68 -10.87
C ILE A 48 -4.99 8.67 -9.77
N GLN A 49 -5.67 8.21 -8.73
CA GLN A 49 -6.06 9.04 -7.59
C GLN A 49 -4.89 9.30 -6.63
N LYS A 50 -3.81 8.52 -6.72
CA LYS A 50 -2.61 8.60 -5.86
C LYS A 50 -2.94 8.32 -4.40
N ILE A 51 -3.67 7.24 -4.16
CA ILE A 51 -4.11 6.84 -2.81
C ILE A 51 -3.51 5.49 -2.47
N LEU A 52 -2.83 5.42 -1.32
CA LEU A 52 -2.30 4.19 -0.73
C LEU A 52 -3.17 3.80 0.46
N ALA A 53 -3.71 2.59 0.43
CA ALA A 53 -4.36 1.96 1.58
C ALA A 53 -3.38 0.97 2.21
N ILE A 54 -3.28 0.96 3.54
CA ILE A 54 -2.52 -0.04 4.31
C ILE A 54 -3.45 -0.63 5.37
N SER A 55 -3.71 -1.95 5.30
CA SER A 55 -4.50 -2.67 6.30
C SER A 55 -3.63 -3.20 7.42
N THR A 56 -4.23 -3.42 8.59
CA THR A 56 -3.58 -3.97 9.78
C THR A 56 -4.18 -5.29 10.23
N MET A 57 -3.46 -6.00 11.10
CA MET A 57 -3.90 -7.24 11.75
C MET A 57 -5.18 -7.09 12.58
N ASP A 58 -5.49 -5.88 13.05
CA ASP A 58 -6.68 -5.59 13.87
C ASP A 58 -7.85 -5.00 13.07
N GLY A 59 -7.84 -5.14 11.74
CA GLY A 59 -8.98 -4.78 10.88
C GLY A 59 -9.09 -3.30 10.51
N ARG A 60 -8.12 -2.48 10.93
CA ARG A 60 -8.04 -1.08 10.51
C ARG A 60 -7.40 -0.95 9.12
N THR A 61 -7.66 0.16 8.46
CA THR A 61 -7.01 0.51 7.20
C THR A 61 -6.71 1.99 7.17
N LYS A 62 -5.42 2.33 7.13
CA LYS A 62 -4.97 3.71 7.00
C LYS A 62 -4.82 4.06 5.53
N LEU A 63 -5.41 5.17 5.12
CA LEU A 63 -5.27 5.75 3.79
C LEU A 63 -4.27 6.91 3.82
N PHE A 64 -3.47 7.00 2.77
CA PHE A 64 -2.57 8.10 2.48
C PHE A 64 -2.89 8.62 1.09
N GLY A 65 -3.26 9.90 0.98
CA GLY A 65 -3.59 10.58 -0.27
C GLY A 65 -2.57 11.66 -0.62
N ARG A 66 -2.97 12.53 -1.56
CA ARG A 66 -2.21 13.73 -1.94
C ARG A 66 -2.21 14.75 -0.81
N ASP A 67 -1.26 15.70 -0.87
CA ASP A 67 -1.18 16.85 0.04
C ASP A 67 -1.23 16.46 1.53
N ASN A 68 -0.62 15.32 1.84
CA ASN A 68 -0.49 14.77 3.19
C ASN A 68 -1.81 14.34 3.83
N THR A 69 -2.86 14.21 3.01
CA THR A 69 -4.19 13.81 3.45
C THR A 69 -4.18 12.36 3.93
N GLN A 70 -4.83 12.10 5.05
CA GLN A 70 -4.89 10.79 5.69
C GLN A 70 -6.31 10.51 6.18
N ALA A 71 -6.68 9.24 6.17
CA ALA A 71 -7.90 8.76 6.82
C ALA A 71 -7.65 7.40 7.47
N LEU A 72 -8.42 7.07 8.49
CA LEU A 72 -8.43 5.76 9.12
C LEU A 72 -9.83 5.17 8.93
N LEU A 73 -9.89 4.00 8.31
CA LEU A 73 -11.10 3.21 8.16
C LEU A 73 -11.05 2.06 9.16
N GLU A 74 -12.13 1.84 9.88
CA GLU A 74 -12.26 0.74 10.83
C GLU A 74 -13.29 -0.24 10.30
N SER A 75 -12.97 -1.53 10.29
CA SER A 75 -13.97 -2.57 10.09
C SER A 75 -14.85 -2.66 11.34
N GLU A 76 -16.12 -3.05 11.16
CA GLU A 76 -17.00 -3.41 12.28
C GLU A 76 -16.41 -4.54 13.12
N GLU A 77 -15.62 -5.42 12.49
CA GLU A 77 -14.96 -6.52 13.15
C GLU A 77 -13.45 -6.34 13.11
N MET A 78 -12.79 -6.52 14.25
CA MET A 78 -11.33 -6.40 14.37
C MET A 78 -10.61 -7.63 13.79
N VAL A 79 -10.73 -7.83 12.48
CA VAL A 79 -10.22 -9.00 11.74
C VAL A 79 -9.36 -8.52 10.57
N PRO A 80 -8.18 -9.13 10.31
CA PRO A 80 -7.33 -8.71 9.22
C PRO A 80 -8.00 -8.83 7.84
N SER A 81 -7.51 -8.03 6.90
CA SER A 81 -7.77 -8.20 5.47
C SER A 81 -7.09 -9.46 4.93
N LYS A 82 -7.84 -10.23 4.14
CA LYS A 82 -7.39 -11.33 3.27
C LYS A 82 -7.23 -10.88 1.81
N PHE A 83 -7.95 -9.85 1.40
CA PHE A 83 -7.85 -9.21 0.08
C PHE A 83 -8.08 -7.71 0.20
N LEU A 84 -7.31 -6.92 -0.53
CA LEU A 84 -7.44 -5.46 -0.55
C LEU A 84 -7.11 -4.93 -1.95
N GLN A 85 -8.04 -4.24 -2.60
CA GLN A 85 -7.83 -3.70 -3.94
C GLN A 85 -8.67 -2.45 -4.22
N PHE A 86 -8.07 -1.45 -4.86
CA PHE A 86 -8.83 -0.33 -5.42
C PHE A 86 -9.50 -0.75 -6.73
N VAL A 87 -10.75 -0.35 -6.90
CA VAL A 87 -11.36 -0.29 -8.23
C VAL A 87 -10.78 0.95 -8.91
N GLU A 88 -10.00 0.71 -9.96
CA GLU A 88 -9.19 1.73 -10.62
C GLU A 88 -10.03 2.97 -10.98
N ASN A 89 -9.57 4.13 -10.54
CA ASN A 89 -10.16 5.44 -10.84
C ASN A 89 -11.63 5.60 -10.39
N LYS A 90 -12.09 4.80 -9.42
CA LYS A 90 -13.45 4.93 -8.86
C LYS A 90 -13.50 5.47 -7.44
N GLY A 91 -12.37 5.54 -6.74
CA GLY A 91 -12.36 5.88 -5.33
C GLY A 91 -13.14 4.85 -4.49
N ILE A 92 -13.03 3.58 -4.87
CA ILE A 92 -13.66 2.45 -4.21
C ILE A 92 -12.55 1.47 -3.81
N LEU A 93 -12.58 1.04 -2.54
CA LEU A 93 -11.66 0.08 -1.98
C LEU A 93 -12.45 -1.17 -1.60
N LEU A 94 -12.10 -2.28 -2.23
CA LEU A 94 -12.63 -3.60 -1.91
C LEU A 94 -11.74 -4.22 -0.83
N ASN A 95 -12.34 -4.63 0.28
CA ASN A 95 -11.68 -5.36 1.35
C ASN A 95 -12.43 -6.68 1.60
N VAL A 96 -11.74 -7.82 1.57
CA VAL A 96 -12.30 -9.09 2.04
C VAL A 96 -11.57 -9.48 3.31
N THR A 97 -12.30 -9.71 4.40
CA THR A 97 -11.70 -10.08 5.69
C THR A 97 -11.42 -11.58 5.77
N PHE A 98 -10.67 -12.01 6.79
CA PHE A 98 -10.47 -13.46 7.06
C PHE A 98 -11.74 -14.23 7.44
N LYS A 99 -12.83 -13.53 7.77
CA LYS A 99 -14.16 -14.13 7.93
C LYS A 99 -14.94 -14.24 6.62
N ASN A 100 -14.31 -13.92 5.49
CA ASN A 100 -14.91 -13.88 4.16
C ASN A 100 -16.05 -12.84 4.04
N LEU A 101 -16.04 -11.80 4.86
CA LEU A 101 -16.92 -10.64 4.68
C LEU A 101 -16.33 -9.72 3.61
N LEU A 102 -17.13 -9.37 2.60
CA LEU A 102 -16.79 -8.34 1.63
C LEU A 102 -17.26 -6.99 2.14
N GLU A 103 -16.32 -6.09 2.35
CA GLU A 103 -16.56 -4.69 2.68
C GLU A 103 -16.23 -3.84 1.45
N VAL A 104 -17.20 -3.05 1.01
CA VAL A 104 -16.98 -2.05 -0.03
C VAL A 104 -16.92 -0.69 0.63
N ARG A 105 -15.74 -0.06 0.54
CA ARG A 105 -15.48 1.23 1.19
C ARG A 105 -15.42 2.32 0.11
N TRP A 106 -16.30 3.31 0.25
CA TRP A 106 -16.52 4.42 -0.68
C TRP A 106 -16.04 5.75 -0.06
N ARG A 107 -15.91 6.79 -0.90
CA ARG A 107 -15.52 8.18 -0.56
C ARG A 107 -14.01 8.46 -0.45
N PHE A 108 -13.28 8.27 -1.53
CA PHE A 108 -11.87 8.72 -1.61
C PHE A 108 -11.64 9.89 -2.57
N TRP A 109 -12.68 10.71 -2.78
CA TRP A 109 -12.58 11.98 -3.50
C TRP A 109 -12.32 13.08 -2.46
N TRP A 110 -11.06 13.50 -2.35
CA TRP A 110 -10.63 14.63 -1.53
C TRP A 110 -10.85 15.94 -2.29
#